data_AF-A0A023AVY3-F1
#
_entry.id   AF-A0A023AVY3-F1
#
_cell.length_a   1.000
_cell.length_b   1.000
_cell.length_c   1.000
_cell.angle_alpha   90.00
_cell.angle_beta   90.00
_cell.angle_gamma   90.00
#
_symmetry.space_group_name_H-M   'P 1'
#
loop_
_entity.id
_entity.type
_entity.pdbx_description
1 polymer ?
#
loop_
_entity_poly.entity_id
_entity_poly.type
_entity_poly.pdbx_seq_one_letter_code
_entity_poly.pdbx_strand_id
1 'polypeptide(L)'
;MRCFPGRSVRFCQGFVTVLALVDSIGTQPGQWARSLFFQGMAEDSEARQLERLLRDGDDEEIIKWFEWHVISVRCPIIGPAVTRGTVEEREQISDLGFADVCEWLISCKSTEGVSAVVSRLKEAYNTLVLPQSWLKSQYQLTDEWAPSSIFQDGGRLRSAAAVAGWAYYLDKRAGMSPDARVRCLYVLARWHTGQAFRYALAELKEYSPVFTMDERRRKLLHRFSQSVMHWMDSVSNTGSYHGDCVSKRMTTDMDALASQLSRVRADSDVSRARRLYEDRLMGWIQNTTLRASRIRNVQYRAIYHHCFERLVSACFSGLISWDISGTNSLTEAHFPVGQNTGFDRNRPGQHALRGPLWLEEQLARRLVRMLIDEHAIETCTTYTDIVRSVLEKKSFKFSVSKDRFRQLYDKALDEMLGRVITDEVYDYVWRVSCGAIVRLYEMSAAVVSCISDASTRSLSDPSTQLSCPGLNPSSGLNPSSGLNPSSGLGP
;
A
#
# COMPACT_ATOMS: atom_id res chain seq x y z
N MET A 1 -14.04 -21.61 -29.56
CA MET A 1 -14.45 -21.52 -28.14
C MET A 1 -15.24 -22.77 -27.79
N ARG A 2 -14.65 -23.71 -27.04
CA ARG A 2 -15.35 -24.86 -26.49
C ARG A 2 -15.47 -24.62 -24.98
N CYS A 3 -16.68 -24.42 -24.49
CA CYS A 3 -16.96 -24.33 -23.06
C CYS A 3 -16.88 -25.75 -22.46
N PHE A 4 -15.87 -26.00 -21.62
CA PHE A 4 -15.81 -27.20 -20.80
C PHE A 4 -16.51 -26.96 -19.46
N PRO A 5 -17.36 -27.89 -18.97
CA PRO A 5 -18.01 -27.73 -17.68
C PRO A 5 -17.21 -28.40 -16.56
N GLY A 6 -17.20 -27.73 -15.40
CA GLY A 6 -17.42 -28.43 -14.15
C GLY A 6 -16.21 -28.73 -13.27
N ARG A 7 -15.82 -27.74 -12.47
CA ARG A 7 -15.69 -27.85 -10.99
C ARG A 7 -15.18 -26.55 -10.35
N SER A 8 -14.37 -25.75 -11.06
CA SER A 8 -13.89 -24.45 -10.56
C SER A 8 -14.94 -23.31 -10.65
N VAL A 9 -15.84 -23.37 -11.63
CA VAL A 9 -16.86 -22.31 -11.90
C VAL A 9 -17.87 -22.10 -10.75
N ARG A 10 -18.17 -23.14 -9.95
CA ARG A 10 -19.17 -23.03 -8.86
C ARG A 10 -18.73 -22.13 -7.71
N PHE A 11 -17.43 -21.97 -7.46
CA PHE A 11 -16.94 -21.15 -6.35
C PHE A 11 -16.77 -19.67 -6.74
N CYS A 12 -16.33 -19.38 -7.98
CA CYS A 12 -16.28 -18.02 -8.50
C CYS A 12 -17.69 -17.40 -8.67
N GLN A 13 -18.72 -18.23 -8.93
CA GLN A 13 -20.12 -17.78 -8.81
C GLN A 13 -20.44 -17.31 -7.39
N GLY A 14 -19.87 -17.91 -6.34
CA GLY A 14 -20.06 -17.47 -4.96
C GLY A 14 -19.50 -16.07 -4.70
N PHE A 15 -18.28 -15.77 -5.14
CA PHE A 15 -17.65 -14.45 -4.97
C PHE A 15 -18.39 -13.35 -5.74
N VAL A 16 -18.66 -13.57 -7.02
CA VAL A 16 -19.40 -12.61 -7.87
C VAL A 16 -20.83 -12.42 -7.36
N THR A 17 -21.48 -13.48 -6.86
CA THR A 17 -22.81 -13.37 -6.24
C THR A 17 -22.75 -12.60 -4.92
N VAL A 18 -21.75 -12.84 -4.06
CA VAL A 18 -21.56 -12.08 -2.81
C VAL A 18 -21.28 -10.61 -3.12
N LEU A 19 -20.42 -10.29 -4.09
CA LEU A 19 -20.17 -8.92 -4.50
C LEU A 19 -21.41 -8.24 -5.10
N ALA A 20 -22.17 -8.93 -5.97
CA ALA A 20 -23.42 -8.40 -6.52
C ALA A 20 -24.48 -8.19 -5.42
N LEU A 21 -24.53 -9.05 -4.40
CA LEU A 21 -25.39 -8.88 -3.24
C LEU A 21 -24.95 -7.68 -2.40
N VAL A 22 -23.63 -7.54 -2.20
CA VAL A 22 -23.01 -6.45 -1.46
C VAL A 22 -23.15 -5.12 -2.19
N ASP A 23 -23.14 -5.06 -3.52
CA ASP A 23 -23.35 -3.82 -4.28
C ASP A 23 -24.74 -3.21 -4.02
N SER A 24 -25.76 -4.06 -3.88
CA SER A 24 -27.12 -3.62 -3.50
C SER A 24 -27.25 -3.15 -2.04
N ILE A 25 -26.30 -3.50 -1.17
CA ILE A 25 -26.31 -3.24 0.28
C ILE A 25 -25.31 -2.14 0.68
N GLY A 26 -24.17 -2.06 0.00
CA GLY A 26 -22.99 -1.26 0.31
C GLY A 26 -23.09 0.21 -0.07
N THR A 27 -24.25 0.66 -0.55
CA THR A 27 -24.53 2.10 -0.78
C THR A 27 -25.42 2.70 0.30
N GLN A 28 -25.98 1.90 1.22
CA GLN A 28 -26.86 2.40 2.27
C GLN A 28 -26.05 2.76 3.53
N PRO A 29 -26.17 4.00 4.04
CA PRO A 29 -25.66 4.35 5.36
C PRO A 29 -26.13 3.36 6.43
N GLY A 30 -25.25 2.96 7.35
CA GLY A 30 -25.58 2.01 8.40
C GLY A 30 -25.36 0.53 8.07
N GLN A 31 -24.92 0.20 6.85
CA GLN A 31 -24.66 -1.16 6.39
C GLN A 31 -23.18 -1.41 6.03
N TRP A 32 -22.29 -0.47 6.32
CA TRP A 32 -20.87 -0.62 6.00
C TRP A 32 -20.25 -1.83 6.69
N ALA A 33 -20.56 -2.10 7.97
CA ALA A 33 -19.96 -3.25 8.67
C ALA A 33 -20.36 -4.59 8.01
N ARG A 34 -21.61 -4.72 7.56
CA ARG A 34 -22.09 -5.90 6.83
C ARG A 34 -21.29 -6.11 5.54
N SER A 35 -21.15 -5.04 4.76
CA SER A 35 -20.43 -5.06 3.48
C SER A 35 -18.94 -5.39 3.66
N LEU A 36 -18.26 -4.69 4.58
CA LEU A 36 -16.84 -4.90 4.89
C LEU A 36 -16.58 -6.32 5.42
N PHE A 37 -17.49 -6.85 6.24
CA PHE A 37 -17.38 -8.22 6.75
C PHE A 37 -17.45 -9.26 5.63
N PHE A 38 -18.47 -9.21 4.78
CA PHE A 38 -18.63 -10.19 3.72
C PHE A 38 -17.61 -10.05 2.61
N GLN A 39 -17.27 -8.82 2.22
CA GLN A 39 -16.18 -8.58 1.26
C GLN A 39 -14.86 -9.12 1.79
N GLY A 40 -14.55 -8.87 3.06
CA GLY A 40 -13.36 -9.42 3.70
C GLY A 40 -13.35 -10.95 3.76
N MET A 41 -14.50 -11.59 4.01
CA MET A 41 -14.61 -13.07 3.93
C MET A 41 -14.38 -13.59 2.50
N ALA A 42 -14.88 -12.86 1.52
CA ALA A 42 -14.75 -13.19 0.11
C ALA A 42 -13.27 -13.11 -0.33
N GLU A 43 -12.58 -12.02 0.01
CA GLU A 43 -11.13 -11.85 -0.17
C GLU A 43 -10.32 -12.94 0.55
N ASP A 44 -10.64 -13.26 1.80
CA ASP A 44 -9.97 -14.32 2.55
C ASP A 44 -10.16 -15.71 1.88
N SER A 45 -11.32 -15.93 1.25
CA SER A 45 -11.59 -17.15 0.48
C SER A 45 -10.79 -17.21 -0.82
N GLU A 46 -10.71 -16.10 -1.55
CA GLU A 46 -9.91 -16.00 -2.77
C GLU A 46 -8.42 -16.19 -2.49
N ALA A 47 -7.90 -15.57 -1.42
CA ALA A 47 -6.51 -15.75 -1.00
C ALA A 47 -6.19 -17.23 -0.69
N ARG A 48 -7.09 -17.95 -0.01
CA ARG A 48 -6.96 -19.40 0.23
C ARG A 48 -7.06 -20.23 -1.05
N GLN A 49 -7.86 -19.79 -2.03
CA GLN A 49 -7.93 -20.46 -3.32
C GLN A 49 -6.65 -20.27 -4.12
N LEU A 50 -6.12 -19.04 -4.17
CA LEU A 50 -4.84 -18.72 -4.77
C LEU A 50 -3.71 -19.56 -4.16
N GLU A 51 -3.65 -19.66 -2.83
CA GLU A 51 -2.66 -20.50 -2.14
C GLU A 51 -2.75 -21.97 -2.57
N ARG A 52 -3.94 -22.56 -2.52
CA ARG A 52 -4.16 -23.96 -2.93
C ARG A 52 -3.78 -24.17 -4.39
N LEU A 53 -4.16 -23.24 -5.26
CA LEU A 53 -3.90 -23.35 -6.68
C LEU A 53 -2.40 -23.26 -6.99
N LEU A 54 -1.66 -22.34 -6.37
CA LEU A 54 -0.22 -22.22 -6.58
C LEU A 54 0.57 -23.36 -5.93
N ARG A 55 0.02 -24.02 -4.91
CA ARG A 55 0.65 -25.17 -4.25
C ARG A 55 0.42 -26.47 -5.02
N ASP A 56 -0.84 -26.74 -5.35
CA ASP A 56 -1.29 -28.08 -5.77
C ASP A 56 -1.89 -28.10 -7.19
N GLY A 57 -2.13 -26.94 -7.80
CA GLY A 57 -2.70 -26.82 -9.14
C GLY A 57 -1.70 -27.16 -10.26
N ASP A 58 -2.24 -27.71 -11.34
CA ASP A 58 -1.48 -27.87 -12.58
C ASP A 58 -1.27 -26.53 -13.30
N ASP A 59 -0.32 -26.51 -14.23
CA ASP A 59 0.10 -25.27 -14.87
C ASP A 59 -1.03 -24.64 -15.72
N GLU A 60 -1.92 -25.45 -16.31
CA GLU A 60 -3.02 -24.97 -17.14
C GLU A 60 -4.15 -24.36 -16.29
N GLU A 61 -4.47 -24.98 -15.16
CA GLU A 61 -5.43 -24.46 -14.18
C GLU A 61 -4.95 -23.13 -13.57
N ILE A 62 -3.65 -23.04 -13.24
CA ILE A 62 -3.05 -21.82 -12.71
C ILE A 62 -3.19 -20.68 -13.72
N ILE A 63 -2.75 -20.88 -14.97
CA ILE A 63 -2.81 -19.83 -15.99
C ILE A 63 -4.25 -19.40 -16.26
N LYS A 64 -5.18 -20.34 -16.44
CA LYS A 64 -6.60 -20.01 -16.65
C LYS A 64 -7.18 -19.18 -15.50
N TRP A 65 -6.81 -19.49 -14.26
CA TRP A 65 -7.26 -18.73 -13.11
C TRP A 65 -6.70 -17.31 -13.10
N PHE A 66 -5.41 -17.12 -13.40
CA PHE A 66 -4.81 -15.79 -13.51
C PHE A 66 -5.36 -14.99 -14.69
N GLU A 67 -5.56 -15.61 -15.86
CA GLU A 67 -6.22 -14.97 -17.01
C GLU A 67 -7.63 -14.51 -16.64
N TRP A 68 -8.38 -15.33 -15.90
CA TRP A 68 -9.69 -14.94 -15.43
C TRP A 68 -9.62 -13.73 -14.49
N HIS A 69 -8.86 -13.81 -13.40
CA HIS A 69 -8.85 -12.77 -12.35
C HIS A 69 -8.12 -11.49 -12.73
N VAL A 70 -7.13 -11.56 -13.62
CA VAL A 70 -6.31 -10.39 -14.00
C VAL A 70 -6.81 -9.76 -15.31
N ILE A 71 -7.29 -10.57 -16.26
CA ILE A 71 -7.62 -10.10 -17.62
C ILE A 71 -9.13 -10.02 -17.81
N SER A 72 -9.87 -11.06 -17.43
CA SER A 72 -11.32 -11.15 -17.67
C SER A 72 -12.14 -10.32 -16.68
N VAL A 73 -11.64 -10.15 -15.45
CA VAL A 73 -12.24 -9.29 -14.41
C VAL A 73 -11.90 -7.80 -14.61
N ARG A 74 -11.44 -7.38 -15.80
CA ARG A 74 -11.47 -5.96 -16.21
C ARG A 74 -12.90 -5.38 -16.30
N CYS A 75 -13.92 -6.19 -16.04
CA CYS A 75 -15.24 -5.66 -15.70
C CYS A 75 -15.07 -4.78 -14.45
N PRO A 76 -15.54 -3.52 -14.45
CA PRO A 76 -15.49 -2.71 -13.24
C PRO A 76 -16.10 -3.54 -12.13
N ILE A 77 -15.36 -3.79 -11.05
CA ILE A 77 -15.93 -4.36 -9.83
C ILE A 77 -17.20 -3.55 -9.59
N ILE A 78 -18.36 -4.17 -9.86
CA ILE A 78 -19.66 -3.50 -9.86
C ILE A 78 -19.97 -3.35 -8.38
N GLY A 79 -19.41 -2.31 -7.80
CA GLY A 79 -19.38 -2.08 -6.37
C GLY A 79 -18.30 -1.07 -5.99
N PRO A 80 -18.60 -0.17 -5.04
CA PRO A 80 -17.57 0.71 -4.53
C PRO A 80 -16.44 -0.08 -3.88
N ALA A 81 -15.20 0.09 -4.34
CA ALA A 81 -14.02 -0.44 -3.64
C ALA A 81 -13.96 0.18 -2.23
N VAL A 82 -14.22 -0.65 -1.21
CA VAL A 82 -14.40 -0.21 0.17
C VAL A 82 -13.48 -0.91 1.16
N THR A 83 -12.81 -1.97 0.75
CA THR A 83 -11.74 -2.63 1.51
C THR A 83 -10.38 -2.24 0.96
N ARG A 84 -9.35 -2.38 1.79
CA ARG A 84 -7.95 -2.20 1.37
C ARG A 84 -7.57 -3.14 0.23
N GLY A 85 -7.98 -4.41 0.29
CA GLY A 85 -7.64 -5.41 -0.71
C GLY A 85 -8.14 -5.02 -2.11
N THR A 86 -9.41 -4.65 -2.22
CA THR A 86 -9.98 -4.21 -3.51
C THR A 86 -9.44 -2.88 -4.01
N VAL A 87 -9.13 -1.94 -3.12
CA VAL A 87 -8.46 -0.69 -3.51
C VAL A 87 -7.06 -0.96 -4.04
N GLU A 88 -6.27 -1.78 -3.35
CA GLU A 88 -4.92 -2.16 -3.77
C GLU A 88 -4.92 -2.88 -5.12
N GLU A 89 -5.80 -3.87 -5.30
CA GLU A 89 -5.93 -4.59 -6.57
C GLU A 89 -6.36 -3.67 -7.71
N ARG A 90 -7.35 -2.79 -7.49
CA ARG A 90 -7.77 -1.81 -8.50
C ARG A 90 -6.63 -0.88 -8.91
N GLU A 91 -5.85 -0.40 -7.95
CA GLU A 91 -4.69 0.44 -8.23
C GLU A 91 -3.60 -0.30 -9.00
N GLN A 92 -3.34 -1.58 -8.69
CA GLN A 92 -2.38 -2.42 -9.41
C GLN A 92 -2.79 -2.58 -10.87
N ILE A 93 -4.05 -2.96 -11.11
CA ILE A 93 -4.58 -3.19 -12.46
C ILE A 93 -4.66 -1.87 -13.27
N SER A 94 -4.85 -0.75 -12.58
CA SER A 94 -4.91 0.59 -13.21
C SER A 94 -3.52 1.20 -13.45
N ASP A 95 -2.44 0.57 -12.99
CA ASP A 95 -1.09 1.07 -13.22
C ASP A 95 -0.73 0.97 -14.72
N LEU A 96 -0.11 2.01 -15.28
CA LEU A 96 0.21 2.06 -16.71
C LEU A 96 1.12 0.91 -17.15
N GLY A 97 2.01 0.42 -16.28
CA GLY A 97 2.89 -0.71 -16.56
C GLY A 97 2.22 -2.08 -16.45
N PHE A 98 0.97 -2.15 -15.96
CA PHE A 98 0.29 -3.42 -15.74
C PHE A 98 -0.19 -4.06 -17.06
N ALA A 99 -0.29 -3.28 -18.15
CA ALA A 99 -0.56 -3.80 -19.48
C ALA A 99 0.51 -4.83 -19.90
N ASP A 100 1.78 -4.55 -19.64
CA ASP A 100 2.91 -5.45 -19.94
C ASP A 100 2.79 -6.77 -19.16
N VAL A 101 2.29 -6.71 -17.92
CA VAL A 101 2.04 -7.91 -17.09
C VAL A 101 0.95 -8.77 -17.72
N CYS A 102 -0.14 -8.16 -18.21
CA CYS A 102 -1.20 -8.88 -18.91
C CYS A 102 -0.69 -9.49 -20.22
N GLU A 103 0.08 -8.75 -21.02
CA GLU A 103 0.66 -9.27 -22.27
C GLU A 103 1.60 -10.45 -22.01
N TRP A 104 2.46 -10.34 -20.99
CA TRP A 104 3.34 -11.41 -20.55
C TRP A 104 2.54 -12.69 -20.18
N LEU A 105 1.47 -12.55 -19.39
CA LEU A 105 0.59 -13.66 -19.04
C LEU A 105 -0.05 -14.32 -20.27
N ILE A 106 -0.53 -13.53 -21.25
CA ILE A 106 -1.21 -14.06 -22.45
C ILE A 106 -0.23 -14.69 -23.45
N SER A 107 1.02 -14.22 -23.47
CA SER A 107 2.02 -14.63 -24.46
C SER A 107 2.45 -16.10 -24.34
N CYS A 108 2.14 -16.77 -23.23
CA CYS A 108 2.59 -18.14 -22.92
C CYS A 108 1.82 -19.26 -23.67
N LYS A 109 1.65 -19.15 -25.00
CA LYS A 109 0.83 -20.10 -25.78
C LYS A 109 1.46 -21.48 -26.01
N SER A 110 2.76 -21.64 -25.79
CA SER A 110 3.44 -22.93 -25.86
C SER A 110 3.43 -23.63 -24.50
N THR A 111 3.45 -24.96 -24.49
CA THR A 111 3.54 -25.76 -23.26
C THR A 111 4.75 -25.39 -22.40
N GLU A 112 5.91 -25.15 -23.04
CA GLU A 112 7.12 -24.67 -22.37
C GLU A 112 6.95 -23.26 -21.77
N GLY A 113 6.27 -22.37 -22.51
CA GLY A 113 5.98 -21.01 -22.05
C GLY A 113 5.06 -21.00 -20.83
N VAL A 114 4.01 -21.84 -20.83
CA VAL A 114 3.09 -22.00 -19.69
C VAL A 114 3.86 -22.39 -18.45
N SER A 115 4.71 -23.43 -18.52
CA SER A 115 5.43 -23.92 -17.35
C SER A 115 6.44 -22.89 -16.81
N ALA A 116 7.10 -22.14 -17.69
CA ALA A 116 8.00 -21.05 -17.29
C ALA A 116 7.26 -19.93 -16.53
N VAL A 117 6.10 -19.49 -17.03
CA VAL A 117 5.28 -18.46 -16.36
C VAL A 117 4.77 -18.96 -15.01
N VAL A 118 4.25 -20.18 -14.96
CA VAL A 118 3.75 -20.77 -13.71
C VAL A 118 4.86 -20.93 -12.68
N SER A 119 6.06 -21.32 -13.10
CA SER A 119 7.24 -21.37 -12.24
C SER A 119 7.52 -20.01 -11.59
N ARG A 120 7.45 -18.91 -12.36
CA ARG A 120 7.62 -17.54 -11.84
C ARG A 120 6.49 -17.09 -10.92
N LEU A 121 5.24 -17.47 -11.19
CA LEU A 121 4.11 -17.20 -10.30
C LEU A 121 4.29 -17.91 -8.95
N LYS A 122 4.66 -19.19 -8.98
CA LYS A 122 4.98 -19.98 -7.78
C LYS A 122 6.18 -19.40 -7.03
N GLU A 123 7.23 -18.98 -7.74
CA GLU A 123 8.39 -18.32 -7.14
C GLU A 123 8.00 -17.01 -6.45
N ALA A 124 7.26 -16.14 -7.13
CA ALA A 124 6.79 -14.88 -6.54
C ALA A 124 6.02 -15.14 -5.25
N TYR A 125 5.02 -16.04 -5.28
CA TYR A 125 4.22 -16.33 -4.10
C TYR A 125 5.03 -16.88 -2.91
N ASN A 126 5.97 -17.80 -3.18
CA ASN A 126 6.75 -18.47 -2.13
C ASN A 126 7.91 -17.63 -1.60
N THR A 127 8.58 -16.86 -2.46
CA THR A 127 9.81 -16.14 -2.09
C THR A 127 9.54 -14.79 -1.43
N LEU A 128 8.31 -14.26 -1.57
CA LEU A 128 7.92 -12.93 -1.09
C LEU A 128 7.35 -12.92 0.34
N VAL A 129 7.59 -13.99 1.09
CA VAL A 129 7.35 -14.03 2.54
C VAL A 129 8.42 -13.20 3.26
N LEU A 130 8.00 -12.27 4.10
CA LEU A 130 8.92 -11.47 4.91
C LEU A 130 9.57 -12.33 5.99
N PRO A 131 10.89 -12.20 6.24
CA PRO A 131 11.54 -12.95 7.31
C PRO A 131 10.90 -12.64 8.67
N GLN A 132 10.53 -13.68 9.43
CA GLN A 132 9.97 -13.48 10.78
C GLN A 132 10.88 -12.68 11.70
N SER A 133 12.21 -12.76 11.52
CA SER A 133 13.18 -12.01 12.32
C SER A 133 13.01 -10.49 12.20
N TRP A 134 12.54 -10.00 11.04
CA TRP A 134 12.25 -8.58 10.82
C TRP A 134 10.99 -8.13 11.58
N LEU A 135 10.17 -9.08 12.00
CA LEU A 135 8.90 -8.88 12.71
C LEU A 135 9.03 -9.13 14.22
N LYS A 136 10.00 -9.95 14.64
CA LYS A 136 10.18 -10.37 16.05
C LYS A 136 10.87 -9.34 16.93
N SER A 137 11.63 -8.41 16.38
CA SER A 137 12.58 -7.62 17.18
C SER A 137 11.99 -6.41 17.93
N GLN A 138 10.71 -6.05 17.77
CA GLN A 138 10.21 -4.75 18.28
C GLN A 138 8.94 -4.76 19.11
N TYR A 139 8.24 -5.89 19.23
CA TYR A 139 6.99 -5.95 19.99
C TYR A 139 7.01 -7.09 21.00
N GLN A 140 7.87 -6.95 22.02
CA GLN A 140 7.53 -7.42 23.37
C GLN A 140 6.52 -6.43 24.00
N LEU A 141 5.42 -6.14 23.31
CA LEU A 141 4.24 -5.67 24.03
C LEU A 141 3.87 -6.83 24.95
N THR A 142 3.81 -6.50 26.24
CA THR A 142 3.77 -7.35 27.43
C THR A 142 2.54 -8.23 27.58
N ASP A 143 1.93 -8.61 26.47
CA ASP A 143 0.52 -8.92 26.42
C ASP A 143 0.27 -10.00 25.36
N GLU A 144 0.10 -11.23 25.84
CA GLU A 144 -0.14 -12.49 25.09
C GLU A 144 -1.37 -12.45 24.15
N TRP A 145 -2.13 -11.34 24.13
CA TRP A 145 -3.39 -11.21 23.41
C TRP A 145 -3.26 -10.73 21.96
N ALA A 146 -2.05 -10.38 21.47
CA ALA A 146 -1.82 -10.21 20.04
C ALA A 146 -1.49 -11.58 19.39
N PRO A 147 -2.35 -12.13 18.50
CA PRO A 147 -2.04 -13.35 17.77
C PRO A 147 -0.71 -13.23 17.04
N SER A 148 0.02 -14.33 17.02
CA SER A 148 1.45 -14.49 16.77
C SER A 148 1.97 -14.14 15.36
N SER A 149 1.28 -13.31 14.60
CA SER A 149 1.84 -12.71 13.40
C SER A 149 1.20 -11.36 13.06
N ILE A 150 2.04 -10.33 12.95
CA ILE A 150 1.74 -8.98 12.47
C ILE A 150 0.91 -9.04 11.16
N PHE A 151 1.20 -10.03 10.32
CA PHE A 151 0.39 -10.43 9.19
C PHE A 151 -0.23 -11.81 9.52
N GLN A 152 -1.54 -11.92 9.72
CA GLN A 152 -2.17 -13.21 10.07
C GLN A 152 -1.82 -14.36 9.08
N ASP A 153 -1.44 -14.01 7.85
CA ASP A 153 -1.01 -14.94 6.79
C ASP A 153 0.50 -14.83 6.43
N GLY A 154 1.34 -14.27 7.31
CA GLY A 154 2.81 -14.23 7.14
C GLY A 154 3.34 -13.25 6.08
N GLY A 155 2.53 -12.30 5.61
CA GLY A 155 2.93 -11.30 4.62
C GLY A 155 2.93 -11.84 3.18
N ARG A 156 2.20 -12.92 2.90
CA ARG A 156 2.04 -13.45 1.55
C ARG A 156 1.22 -12.51 0.67
N LEU A 157 1.47 -12.59 -0.64
CA LEU A 157 0.67 -11.87 -1.64
C LEU A 157 -0.74 -12.48 -1.69
N ARG A 158 -1.77 -11.65 -1.48
CA ARG A 158 -3.17 -12.11 -1.37
C ARG A 158 -4.00 -11.91 -2.65
N SER A 159 -3.55 -11.09 -3.59
CA SER A 159 -4.25 -10.84 -4.87
C SER A 159 -3.52 -11.44 -6.06
N ALA A 160 -4.28 -11.79 -7.10
CA ALA A 160 -3.74 -12.29 -8.36
C ALA A 160 -2.84 -11.23 -9.04
N ALA A 161 -3.31 -9.97 -9.05
CA ALA A 161 -2.57 -8.85 -9.64
C ALA A 161 -1.20 -8.65 -8.97
N ALA A 162 -1.13 -8.77 -7.65
CA ALA A 162 0.11 -8.71 -6.89
C ALA A 162 1.10 -9.80 -7.31
N VAL A 163 0.65 -11.05 -7.33
CA VAL A 163 1.49 -12.20 -7.71
C VAL A 163 1.98 -12.06 -9.15
N ALA A 164 1.09 -11.67 -10.06
CA ALA A 164 1.44 -11.46 -11.47
C ALA A 164 2.48 -10.35 -11.66
N GLY A 165 2.28 -9.19 -11.03
CA GLY A 165 3.23 -8.06 -11.13
C GLY A 165 4.62 -8.42 -10.58
N TRP A 166 4.67 -9.16 -9.48
CA TRP A 166 5.93 -9.64 -8.93
C TRP A 166 6.59 -10.72 -9.79
N ALA A 167 5.83 -11.67 -10.31
CA ALA A 167 6.35 -12.72 -11.19
C ALA A 167 6.93 -12.13 -12.48
N TYR A 168 6.24 -11.13 -13.06
CA TYR A 168 6.74 -10.36 -14.20
C TYR A 168 8.06 -9.66 -13.88
N TYR A 169 8.15 -8.99 -12.72
CA TYR A 169 9.41 -8.39 -12.27
C TYR A 169 10.53 -9.43 -12.17
N LEU A 170 10.29 -10.58 -11.53
CA LEU A 170 11.29 -11.64 -11.39
C LEU A 170 11.75 -12.21 -12.74
N ASP A 171 10.84 -12.37 -13.69
CA ASP A 171 11.14 -12.80 -15.06
C ASP A 171 12.07 -11.81 -15.79
N LYS A 172 11.77 -10.52 -15.71
CA LYS A 172 12.50 -9.47 -16.45
C LYS A 172 13.75 -8.96 -15.72
N ARG A 173 13.86 -9.18 -14.40
CA ARG A 173 14.92 -8.63 -13.54
C ARG A 173 16.32 -8.84 -14.10
N ALA A 174 16.63 -10.03 -14.62
CA ALA A 174 17.96 -10.36 -15.12
C ALA A 174 18.40 -9.46 -16.29
N GLY A 175 17.46 -9.03 -17.14
CA GLY A 175 17.71 -8.13 -18.27
C GLY A 175 17.68 -6.64 -17.92
N MET A 176 17.25 -6.29 -16.69
CA MET A 176 17.19 -4.89 -16.24
C MET A 176 18.53 -4.41 -15.71
N SER A 177 18.84 -3.13 -15.95
CA SER A 177 19.92 -2.44 -15.23
C SER A 177 19.57 -2.28 -13.74
N PRO A 178 20.56 -2.15 -12.84
CA PRO A 178 20.29 -1.98 -11.40
C PRO A 178 19.35 -0.81 -11.09
N ASP A 179 19.50 0.30 -11.79
CA ASP A 179 18.63 1.46 -11.66
C ASP A 179 17.18 1.16 -12.09
N ALA A 180 16.99 0.48 -13.23
CA ALA A 180 15.66 0.04 -13.67
C ALA A 180 15.01 -0.92 -12.66
N ARG A 181 15.78 -1.85 -12.08
CA ARG A 181 15.28 -2.77 -11.03
C ARG A 181 14.77 -2.00 -9.82
N VAL A 182 15.57 -1.05 -9.32
CA VAL A 182 15.22 -0.24 -8.14
C VAL A 182 13.98 0.62 -8.40
N ARG A 183 13.82 1.17 -9.62
CA ARG A 183 12.58 1.88 -10.01
C ARG A 183 11.37 0.96 -10.05
N CYS A 184 11.47 -0.23 -10.64
CA CYS A 184 10.38 -1.22 -10.62
C CYS A 184 10.01 -1.61 -9.19
N LEU A 185 11.00 -1.82 -8.32
CA LEU A 185 10.77 -2.11 -6.90
C LEU A 185 10.09 -0.96 -6.17
N TYR A 186 10.40 0.30 -6.49
CA TYR A 186 9.69 1.45 -5.94
C TYR A 186 8.21 1.48 -6.33
N VAL A 187 7.89 1.11 -7.58
CA VAL A 187 6.49 0.96 -8.01
C VAL A 187 5.81 -0.17 -7.22
N LEU A 188 6.44 -1.34 -7.11
CA LEU A 188 5.91 -2.46 -6.32
C LEU A 188 5.77 -2.14 -4.83
N ALA A 189 6.62 -1.26 -4.30
CA ALA A 189 6.51 -0.75 -2.94
C ALA A 189 5.24 0.06 -2.70
N ARG A 190 4.45 0.43 -3.72
CA ARG A 190 3.14 1.07 -3.49
C ARG A 190 2.15 0.13 -2.82
N TRP A 191 2.34 -1.18 -2.94
CA TRP A 191 1.43 -2.21 -2.42
C TRP A 191 2.14 -3.26 -1.53
N HIS A 192 3.40 -3.60 -1.84
CA HIS A 192 4.17 -4.65 -1.15
C HIS A 192 5.50 -4.12 -0.66
N THR A 193 5.43 -3.17 0.28
CA THR A 193 6.55 -2.37 0.77
C THR A 193 7.69 -3.19 1.36
N GLY A 194 7.39 -4.13 2.25
CA GLY A 194 8.42 -4.95 2.90
C GLY A 194 9.18 -5.82 1.89
N GLN A 195 8.45 -6.41 0.94
CA GLN A 195 9.02 -7.24 -0.10
C GLN A 195 9.91 -6.42 -1.03
N ALA A 196 9.38 -5.29 -1.50
CA ALA A 196 10.14 -4.33 -2.31
C ALA A 196 11.40 -3.86 -1.61
N PHE A 197 11.30 -3.54 -0.32
CA PHE A 197 12.44 -3.15 0.50
C PHE A 197 13.50 -4.24 0.59
N ARG A 198 13.11 -5.50 0.81
CA ARG A 198 14.05 -6.63 0.85
C ARG A 198 14.86 -6.75 -0.44
N TYR A 199 14.21 -6.65 -1.60
CA TYR A 199 14.90 -6.70 -2.89
C TYR A 199 15.71 -5.42 -3.15
N ALA A 200 15.19 -4.24 -2.80
CA ALA A 200 15.91 -2.99 -2.99
C ALA A 200 17.19 -2.95 -2.15
N LEU A 201 17.13 -3.46 -0.92
CA LEU A 201 18.29 -3.65 -0.07
C LEU A 201 19.30 -4.64 -0.65
N ALA A 202 18.83 -5.74 -1.27
CA ALA A 202 19.71 -6.67 -1.96
C ALA A 202 20.42 -6.03 -3.17
N GLU A 203 19.67 -5.34 -4.04
CA GLU A 203 20.23 -4.61 -5.18
C GLU A 203 21.25 -3.56 -4.73
N LEU A 204 20.95 -2.83 -3.67
CA LEU A 204 21.85 -1.88 -3.06
C LEU A 204 23.12 -2.54 -2.50
N LYS A 205 23.03 -3.67 -1.80
CA LYS A 205 24.23 -4.38 -1.32
C LYS A 205 25.12 -4.83 -2.48
N GLU A 206 24.52 -5.30 -3.56
CA GLU A 206 25.22 -5.86 -4.70
C GLU A 206 25.81 -4.78 -5.62
N TYR A 207 25.03 -3.77 -5.98
CA TYR A 207 25.32 -2.80 -7.05
C TYR A 207 25.40 -1.34 -6.60
N SER A 208 25.40 -1.05 -5.29
CA SER A 208 25.35 0.35 -4.83
C SER A 208 26.47 1.20 -5.44
N PRO A 209 26.11 2.35 -6.04
CA PRO A 209 27.10 3.27 -6.59
C PRO A 209 28.02 3.86 -5.53
N VAL A 210 27.61 3.88 -4.26
CA VAL A 210 28.41 4.43 -3.15
C VAL A 210 29.70 3.62 -2.94
N PHE A 211 29.67 2.31 -3.23
CA PHE A 211 30.82 1.42 -3.10
C PHE A 211 31.73 1.40 -4.33
N THR A 212 31.23 1.82 -5.49
CA THR A 212 31.98 1.81 -6.76
C THR A 212 32.48 3.19 -7.18
N MET A 213 31.96 4.27 -6.56
CA MET A 213 32.41 5.64 -6.81
C MET A 213 33.74 5.97 -6.12
N ASP A 214 34.57 6.72 -6.84
CA ASP A 214 35.73 7.40 -6.25
C ASP A 214 35.30 8.46 -5.21
N GLU A 215 36.25 8.85 -4.35
CA GLU A 215 35.98 9.78 -3.24
C GLU A 215 35.50 11.16 -3.70
N ARG A 216 35.87 11.62 -4.90
CA ARG A 216 35.42 12.90 -5.45
C ARG A 216 33.95 12.82 -5.85
N ARG A 217 33.55 11.78 -6.57
CA ARG A 217 32.15 11.50 -6.93
C ARG A 217 31.26 11.32 -5.69
N ARG A 218 31.78 10.62 -4.67
CA ARG A 218 31.08 10.44 -3.40
C ARG A 218 30.84 11.75 -2.64
N LYS A 219 31.85 12.63 -2.59
CA LYS A 219 31.69 13.98 -1.98
C LYS A 219 30.66 14.82 -2.73
N LEU A 220 30.61 14.73 -4.06
CA LEU A 220 29.60 15.40 -4.87
C LEU A 220 28.21 14.84 -4.61
N LEU A 221 28.07 13.51 -4.56
CA LEU A 221 26.81 12.84 -4.20
C LEU A 221 26.30 13.30 -2.82
N HIS A 222 27.19 13.36 -1.82
CA HIS A 222 26.83 13.84 -0.49
C HIS A 222 26.36 15.29 -0.49
N ARG A 223 27.09 16.19 -1.16
CA ARG A 223 26.72 17.61 -1.27
C ARG A 223 25.42 17.80 -2.03
N PHE A 224 25.23 17.07 -3.12
CA PHE A 224 24.00 17.11 -3.91
C PHE A 224 22.80 16.65 -3.08
N SER A 225 22.95 15.56 -2.33
CA SER A 225 21.96 15.10 -1.34
C SER A 225 21.60 16.19 -0.31
N GLN A 226 22.60 16.91 0.23
CA GLN A 226 22.35 17.99 1.18
C GLN A 226 21.63 19.18 0.53
N SER A 227 21.98 19.53 -0.71
CA SER A 227 21.33 20.61 -1.45
C SER A 227 19.86 20.29 -1.77
N VAL A 228 19.54 19.05 -2.12
CA VAL A 228 18.16 18.61 -2.36
C VAL A 228 17.33 18.72 -1.06
N MET A 229 17.88 18.26 0.06
CA MET A 229 17.24 18.37 1.38
C MET A 229 16.93 19.82 1.76
N HIS A 230 17.93 20.72 1.66
CA HIS A 230 17.74 22.15 1.95
C HIS A 230 16.72 22.83 1.01
N TRP A 231 16.71 22.44 -0.27
CA TRP A 231 15.72 22.94 -1.22
C TRP A 231 14.30 22.50 -0.83
N MET A 232 14.09 21.24 -0.46
CA MET A 232 12.77 20.77 -0.03
C MET A 232 12.28 21.41 1.27
N ASP A 233 13.17 21.66 2.23
CA ASP A 233 12.85 22.41 3.44
C ASP A 233 12.43 23.85 3.11
N SER A 234 13.10 24.49 2.13
CA SER A 234 12.76 25.85 1.69
C SER A 234 11.41 25.90 0.97
N VAL A 235 11.11 24.94 0.08
CA VAL A 235 9.82 24.85 -0.64
C VAL A 235 8.67 24.61 0.33
N SER A 236 8.90 23.82 1.38
CA SER A 236 7.90 23.54 2.42
C SER A 236 7.48 24.78 3.21
N ASN A 237 8.34 25.80 3.30
CA ASN A 237 8.07 27.06 4.00
C ASN A 237 7.34 28.12 3.14
N THR A 238 7.20 27.90 1.82
CA THR A 238 6.62 28.90 0.89
C THR A 238 5.10 28.83 0.72
N GLY A 239 4.41 28.02 1.53
CA GLY A 239 3.01 28.27 1.90
C GLY A 239 1.88 27.92 0.91
N SER A 240 2.14 27.43 -0.32
CA SER A 240 1.04 27.17 -1.28
C SER A 240 0.76 25.69 -1.60
N TYR A 241 1.70 24.77 -1.36
CA TYR A 241 1.45 23.35 -1.60
C TYR A 241 0.68 22.73 -0.43
N HIS A 242 -0.64 22.54 -0.60
CA HIS A 242 -1.50 21.68 0.22
C HIS A 242 -1.17 20.19 0.04
N GLY A 243 0.12 19.85 -0.08
CA GLY A 243 0.57 18.47 -0.01
C GLY A 243 0.26 17.91 1.36
N ASP A 244 -0.27 16.69 1.38
CA ASP A 244 -0.53 15.91 2.59
C ASP A 244 0.71 15.90 3.51
N CYS A 245 0.49 16.11 4.80
CA CYS A 245 1.55 16.22 5.80
C CYS A 245 2.40 14.94 5.88
N VAL A 246 1.82 13.79 5.54
CA VAL A 246 2.52 12.52 5.46
C VAL A 246 3.51 12.53 4.30
N SER A 247 3.11 12.93 3.10
CA SER A 247 4.00 13.00 1.93
C SER A 247 5.20 13.93 2.16
N LYS A 248 4.98 15.11 2.76
CA LYS A 248 6.06 16.04 3.12
C LYS A 248 7.06 15.37 4.06
N ARG A 249 6.57 14.77 5.15
CA ARG A 249 7.42 14.07 6.13
C ARG A 249 8.19 12.90 5.50
N MET A 250 7.54 12.10 4.65
CA MET A 250 8.19 11.02 3.93
C MET A 250 9.36 11.54 3.10
N THR A 251 9.21 12.69 2.44
CA THR A 251 10.25 13.23 1.57
C THR A 251 11.43 13.75 2.39
N THR A 252 11.17 14.45 3.50
CA THR A 252 12.22 14.84 4.46
C THR A 252 12.95 13.61 5.03
N ASP A 253 12.22 12.57 5.45
CA ASP A 253 12.83 11.36 5.99
C ASP A 253 13.62 10.58 4.91
N MET A 254 13.15 10.54 3.66
CA MET A 254 13.84 9.95 2.52
C MET A 254 15.20 10.62 2.29
N ASP A 255 15.22 11.95 2.26
CA ASP A 255 16.44 12.71 2.03
C ASP A 255 17.40 12.64 3.21
N ALA A 256 16.88 12.70 4.44
CA ALA A 256 17.68 12.51 5.64
C ALA A 256 18.35 11.14 5.66
N LEU A 257 17.61 10.10 5.29
CA LEU A 257 18.14 8.74 5.19
C LEU A 257 19.15 8.62 4.06
N ALA A 258 18.86 9.10 2.84
CA ALA A 258 19.80 9.10 1.73
C ALA A 258 21.10 9.84 2.09
N SER A 259 21.02 10.97 2.80
CA SER A 259 22.18 11.70 3.30
C SER A 259 23.01 10.87 4.28
N GLN A 260 22.39 10.19 5.24
CA GLN A 260 23.10 9.31 6.18
C GLN A 260 23.80 8.14 5.49
N LEU A 261 23.15 7.58 4.47
CA LEU A 261 23.64 6.45 3.69
C LEU A 261 24.81 6.85 2.76
N SER A 262 24.76 8.07 2.20
CA SER A 262 25.87 8.63 1.38
C SER A 262 27.17 8.85 2.16
N ARG A 263 27.12 8.89 3.50
CA ARG A 263 28.30 9.06 4.38
C ARG A 263 29.07 7.77 4.63
N VAL A 264 28.55 6.61 4.22
CA VAL A 264 29.25 5.33 4.41
C VAL A 264 30.42 5.27 3.43
N ARG A 265 31.63 5.06 3.94
CA ARG A 265 32.85 5.00 3.14
C ARG A 265 33.32 3.56 2.93
N ALA A 266 33.70 3.25 1.71
CA ALA A 266 34.44 2.03 1.36
C ALA A 266 35.94 2.35 1.28
N ASP A 267 36.52 2.86 2.38
CA ASP A 267 37.91 3.33 2.40
C ASP A 267 38.92 2.20 2.08
N SER A 268 38.58 0.93 2.36
CA SER A 268 39.37 -0.26 1.97
C SER A 268 38.66 -1.62 2.07
N ASP A 269 37.55 -1.73 2.82
CA ASP A 269 36.79 -2.98 2.99
C ASP A 269 35.31 -2.78 2.63
N VAL A 270 34.94 -3.26 1.43
CA VAL A 270 33.56 -3.22 0.91
C VAL A 270 32.61 -4.02 1.81
N SER A 271 33.06 -5.12 2.41
CA SER A 271 32.24 -5.95 3.29
C SER A 271 31.91 -5.23 4.60
N ARG A 272 32.89 -4.53 5.19
CA ARG A 272 32.64 -3.65 6.36
C ARG A 272 31.72 -2.49 6.00
N ALA A 273 31.91 -1.86 4.84
CA ALA A 273 31.04 -0.77 4.40
C ALA A 273 29.58 -1.26 4.21
N ARG A 274 29.37 -2.44 3.62
CA ARG A 274 28.04 -3.07 3.49
C ARG A 274 27.38 -3.33 4.84
N ARG A 275 28.11 -3.86 5.82
CA ARG A 275 27.58 -4.08 7.19
C ARG A 275 27.19 -2.77 7.86
N LEU A 276 28.06 -1.76 7.86
CA LEU A 276 27.76 -0.45 8.44
C LEU A 276 26.54 0.22 7.80
N TYR A 277 26.35 0.02 6.51
CA TYR A 277 25.19 0.52 5.79
C TYR A 277 23.89 -0.14 6.28
N GLU A 278 23.90 -1.48 6.33
CA GLU A 278 22.77 -2.26 6.84
C GLU A 278 22.46 -1.90 8.30
N ASP A 279 23.46 -1.80 9.16
CA ASP A 279 23.30 -1.42 10.56
C ASP A 279 22.65 -0.03 10.71
N ARG A 280 23.09 0.96 9.91
CA ARG A 280 22.49 2.31 9.92
C ARG A 280 21.05 2.30 9.44
N LEU A 281 20.77 1.60 8.36
CA LEU A 281 19.43 1.52 7.78
C LEU A 281 18.47 0.80 8.74
N MET A 282 18.88 -0.34 9.29
CA MET A 282 18.08 -1.08 10.27
C MET A 282 17.90 -0.28 11.57
N GLY A 283 18.94 0.42 12.05
CA GLY A 283 18.84 1.32 13.19
C GLY A 283 17.87 2.48 12.94
N TRP A 284 17.87 3.06 11.73
CA TRP A 284 16.91 4.10 11.36
C TRP A 284 15.47 3.56 11.29
N ILE A 285 15.26 2.39 10.67
CA ILE A 285 13.96 1.72 10.62
C ILE A 285 13.44 1.50 12.04
N GLN A 286 14.27 0.91 12.91
CA GLN A 286 13.87 0.60 14.28
C GLN A 286 13.46 1.85 15.08
N ASN A 287 14.28 2.91 15.02
CA ASN A 287 14.01 4.16 15.71
C ASN A 287 12.76 4.87 15.17
N THR A 288 12.61 4.90 13.85
CA THR A 288 11.47 5.56 13.20
C THR A 288 10.18 4.79 13.47
N THR A 289 10.22 3.46 13.42
CA THR A 289 9.08 2.61 13.76
C THR A 289 8.62 2.87 15.18
N LEU A 290 9.51 2.81 16.17
CA LEU A 290 9.16 3.05 17.57
C LEU A 290 8.53 4.44 17.79
N ARG A 291 9.13 5.48 17.20
CA ARG A 291 8.63 6.85 17.29
C ARG A 291 7.25 7.01 16.64
N ALA A 292 7.10 6.52 15.42
CA ALA A 292 5.86 6.66 14.65
C ALA A 292 4.71 5.86 15.28
N SER A 293 4.98 4.64 15.76
CA SER A 293 3.98 3.80 16.42
C SER A 293 3.41 4.46 17.68
N ARG A 294 4.24 5.09 18.51
CA ARG A 294 3.78 5.82 19.70
C ARG A 294 2.84 6.98 19.34
N ILE A 295 3.24 7.78 18.34
CA ILE A 295 2.44 8.92 17.88
C ILE A 295 1.09 8.44 17.33
N ARG A 296 1.10 7.41 16.47
CA ARG A 296 -0.12 6.85 15.87
C ARG A 296 -1.04 6.22 16.90
N ASN A 297 -0.50 5.54 17.90
CA ASN A 297 -1.31 4.94 18.97
C ASN A 297 -2.11 5.99 19.74
N VAL A 298 -1.45 7.06 20.19
CA VAL A 298 -2.13 8.16 20.89
C VAL A 298 -3.17 8.82 19.99
N GLN A 299 -2.81 9.09 18.73
CA GLN A 299 -3.70 9.74 17.76
C GLN A 299 -4.95 8.90 17.46
N TYR A 300 -4.79 7.64 17.05
CA TYR A 300 -5.92 6.79 16.69
C TYR A 300 -6.81 6.47 17.88
N ARG A 301 -6.23 6.19 19.05
CA ARG A 301 -7.04 5.97 20.26
C ARG A 301 -7.91 7.20 20.55
N ALA A 302 -7.35 8.41 20.52
CA ALA A 302 -8.12 9.64 20.72
C ALA A 302 -9.22 9.83 19.66
N ILE A 303 -8.91 9.63 18.38
CA ILE A 303 -9.86 9.78 17.27
C ILE A 303 -11.03 8.79 17.41
N TYR A 304 -10.74 7.50 17.60
CA TYR A 304 -11.78 6.47 17.58
C TYR A 304 -12.60 6.39 18.86
N HIS A 305 -12.10 6.86 20.00
CA HIS A 305 -12.98 7.11 21.15
C HIS A 305 -13.92 8.30 20.90
N HIS A 306 -13.42 9.38 20.30
CA HIS A 306 -14.25 10.55 20.00
C HIS A 306 -15.28 10.28 18.89
N CYS A 307 -14.95 9.44 17.93
CA CYS A 307 -15.81 9.10 16.80
C CYS A 307 -16.68 7.85 17.01
N PHE A 308 -16.78 7.31 18.23
CA PHE A 308 -17.56 6.10 18.52
C PHE A 308 -18.99 6.17 17.95
N GLU A 309 -19.79 7.18 18.32
CA GLU A 309 -21.19 7.27 17.87
C GLU A 309 -21.29 7.49 16.34
N ARG A 310 -20.33 8.19 15.72
CA ARG A 310 -20.25 8.36 14.26
C ARG A 310 -19.96 7.01 13.57
N LEU A 311 -19.03 6.23 14.12
CA LEU A 311 -18.69 4.90 13.60
C LEU A 311 -19.89 3.95 13.70
N VAL A 312 -20.56 3.92 14.84
CA VAL A 312 -21.77 3.10 15.02
C VAL A 312 -22.85 3.53 14.04
N SER A 313 -23.07 4.84 13.86
CA SER A 313 -24.05 5.36 12.90
C SER A 313 -23.73 4.95 11.46
N ALA A 314 -22.49 5.18 11.01
CA ALA A 314 -22.05 4.84 9.67
C ALA A 314 -22.09 3.32 9.41
N CYS A 315 -21.60 2.52 10.36
CA CYS A 315 -21.28 1.12 10.11
C CYS A 315 -22.31 0.11 10.63
N PHE A 316 -23.02 0.44 11.72
CA PHE A 316 -23.78 -0.53 12.50
C PHE A 316 -25.24 -0.17 12.73
N SER A 317 -25.71 1.03 12.38
CA SER A 317 -27.09 1.47 12.67
C SER A 317 -28.17 0.54 12.12
N GLY A 318 -27.91 -0.15 11.00
CA GLY A 318 -28.81 -1.15 10.45
C GLY A 318 -28.63 -2.58 10.98
N LEU A 319 -27.65 -2.81 11.86
CA LEU A 319 -27.29 -4.13 12.43
C LEU A 319 -27.56 -4.25 13.93
N ILE A 320 -27.91 -3.17 14.62
CA ILE A 320 -28.17 -3.16 16.07
C ILE A 320 -29.66 -2.91 16.37
N SER A 321 -30.14 -3.44 17.50
CA SER A 321 -31.54 -3.37 17.92
C SER A 321 -31.95 -2.04 18.57
N TRP A 322 -30.99 -1.25 19.04
CA TRP A 322 -31.23 0.01 19.75
C TRP A 322 -31.00 1.23 18.85
N ASP A 323 -31.74 2.30 19.13
CA ASP A 323 -31.64 3.55 18.38
C ASP A 323 -30.40 4.35 18.77
N ILE A 324 -29.70 4.88 17.77
CA ILE A 324 -28.56 5.80 17.95
C ILE A 324 -29.14 7.20 18.21
N SER A 325 -29.68 7.36 19.41
CA SER A 325 -30.27 8.62 19.90
C SER A 325 -29.14 9.66 20.02
N GLY A 326 -29.00 10.57 19.06
CA GLY A 326 -27.99 11.63 19.13
C GLY A 326 -27.53 12.23 17.79
N THR A 327 -27.86 11.63 16.65
CA THR A 327 -27.46 12.16 15.33
C THR A 327 -28.49 13.12 14.73
N ASN A 328 -28.94 14.11 15.52
CA ASN A 328 -29.59 15.30 14.98
C ASN A 328 -28.57 16.27 14.34
N SER A 329 -27.27 15.93 14.33
CA SER A 329 -26.24 16.71 13.65
C SER A 329 -26.27 16.44 12.15
N LEU A 330 -26.49 17.51 11.40
CA LEU A 330 -26.57 17.69 9.94
C LEU A 330 -25.49 17.02 9.05
N THR A 331 -24.56 16.23 9.59
CA THR A 331 -23.51 15.57 8.82
C THR A 331 -23.81 14.09 8.66
N GLU A 332 -24.22 13.71 7.44
CA GLU A 332 -24.35 12.33 7.01
C GLU A 332 -23.07 11.55 7.36
N ALA A 333 -23.23 10.45 8.10
CA ALA A 333 -22.10 9.65 8.56
C ALA A 333 -21.46 8.95 7.35
N HIS A 334 -20.28 9.40 6.96
CA HIS A 334 -19.52 8.82 5.85
C HIS A 334 -18.46 7.82 6.36
N PHE A 335 -18.06 6.90 5.48
CA PHE A 335 -16.94 6.00 5.71
C PHE A 335 -15.72 6.46 4.90
N PRO A 336 -14.51 6.54 5.47
CA PRO A 336 -14.16 6.32 6.88
C PRO A 336 -14.54 7.52 7.77
N VAL A 337 -14.91 7.27 9.04
CA VAL A 337 -15.34 8.28 10.02
C VAL A 337 -14.19 9.01 10.72
N GLY A 338 -13.01 8.40 10.80
CA GLY A 338 -11.82 8.93 11.45
C GLY A 338 -11.16 10.07 10.66
N GLN A 339 -11.75 10.43 9.52
CA GLN A 339 -11.35 11.56 8.72
C GLN A 339 -12.49 12.59 8.61
N ASN A 340 -12.12 13.87 8.46
CA ASN A 340 -13.09 14.94 8.23
C ASN A 340 -13.32 15.23 6.74
N THR A 341 -12.43 14.74 5.88
CA THR A 341 -12.55 14.83 4.43
C THR A 341 -13.14 13.52 3.91
N GLY A 342 -14.19 13.59 3.11
CA GLY A 342 -14.77 12.41 2.47
C GLY A 342 -13.74 11.65 1.64
N PHE A 343 -13.89 10.33 1.56
CA PHE A 343 -13.02 9.45 0.77
C PHE A 343 -13.43 9.51 -0.71
N ASP A 344 -12.58 10.05 -1.57
CA ASP A 344 -12.77 9.98 -3.02
C ASP A 344 -12.29 8.63 -3.55
N ARG A 345 -13.23 7.71 -3.77
CA ARG A 345 -13.01 6.37 -4.33
C ARG A 345 -12.34 6.37 -5.71
N ASN A 346 -12.31 7.51 -6.39
CA ASN A 346 -11.77 7.67 -7.73
C ASN A 346 -10.40 8.35 -7.76
N ARG A 347 -9.78 8.61 -6.60
CA ARG A 347 -8.40 9.15 -6.50
C ARG A 347 -7.41 8.10 -6.01
N PRO A 348 -6.98 7.16 -6.88
CA PRO A 348 -5.90 6.26 -6.55
C PRO A 348 -4.65 7.07 -6.17
N GLY A 349 -3.97 6.69 -5.08
CA GLY A 349 -2.75 7.35 -4.61
C GLY A 349 -2.86 8.26 -3.37
N GLN A 350 -4.04 8.45 -2.77
CA GLN A 350 -4.15 9.15 -1.49
C GLN A 350 -3.72 8.24 -0.32
N HIS A 351 -2.41 8.03 -0.17
CA HIS A 351 -1.84 7.08 0.81
C HIS A 351 -2.23 7.37 2.26
N ALA A 352 -2.35 8.63 2.68
CA ALA A 352 -2.80 8.97 4.02
C ALA A 352 -4.24 8.51 4.33
N LEU A 353 -5.06 8.24 3.32
CA LEU A 353 -6.39 7.70 3.52
C LEU A 353 -6.37 6.20 3.85
N ARG A 354 -5.32 5.47 3.46
CA ARG A 354 -5.25 4.02 3.66
C ARG A 354 -5.16 3.63 5.13
N GLY A 355 -4.47 4.41 5.96
CA GLY A 355 -4.33 4.12 7.39
C GLY A 355 -5.69 4.09 8.10
N PRO A 356 -6.45 5.20 8.11
CA PRO A 356 -7.77 5.24 8.73
C PRO A 356 -8.79 4.30 8.08
N LEU A 357 -8.80 4.19 6.74
CA LEU A 357 -9.66 3.23 6.03
C LEU A 357 -9.40 1.79 6.50
N TRP A 358 -8.12 1.40 6.58
CA TRP A 358 -7.72 0.07 7.01
C TRP A 358 -8.09 -0.21 8.46
N LEU A 359 -7.87 0.76 9.35
CA LEU A 359 -8.26 0.63 10.75
C LEU A 359 -9.76 0.42 10.90
N GLU A 360 -10.58 1.22 10.23
CA GLU A 360 -12.03 1.07 10.31
C GLU A 360 -12.55 -0.21 9.67
N GLU A 361 -11.97 -0.63 8.55
CA GLU A 361 -12.28 -1.94 7.96
C GLU A 361 -12.02 -3.06 8.97
N GLN A 362 -10.81 -3.11 9.54
CA GLN A 362 -10.42 -4.16 10.49
C GLN A 362 -11.25 -4.11 11.77
N LEU A 363 -11.51 -2.91 12.29
CA LEU A 363 -12.36 -2.69 13.46
C LEU A 363 -13.80 -3.15 13.21
N ALA A 364 -14.40 -2.77 12.08
CA ALA A 364 -15.76 -3.17 11.72
C ALA A 364 -15.84 -4.70 11.54
N ARG A 365 -14.90 -5.30 10.80
CA ARG A 365 -14.83 -6.76 10.62
C ARG A 365 -14.68 -7.49 11.94
N ARG A 366 -13.81 -7.03 12.83
CA ARG A 366 -13.58 -7.65 14.14
C ARG A 366 -14.80 -7.54 15.03
N LEU A 367 -15.44 -6.37 15.06
CA LEU A 367 -16.62 -6.13 15.87
C LEU A 367 -17.81 -6.98 15.39
N VAL A 368 -18.02 -7.13 14.07
CA VAL A 368 -19.03 -8.05 13.53
C VAL A 368 -18.77 -9.50 13.98
N ARG A 369 -17.51 -9.97 13.95
CA ARG A 369 -17.17 -11.32 14.47
C ARG A 369 -17.54 -11.46 15.94
N MET A 370 -17.15 -10.49 16.78
CA MET A 370 -17.48 -10.52 18.21
C MET A 370 -18.99 -10.49 18.47
N LEU A 371 -19.75 -9.74 17.67
CA LEU A 371 -21.21 -9.70 17.76
C LEU A 371 -21.85 -11.03 17.35
N ILE A 372 -21.31 -11.70 16.33
CA ILE A 372 -21.76 -13.06 15.96
C ILE A 372 -21.46 -14.04 17.09
N ASP A 373 -20.26 -13.99 17.67
CA ASP A 373 -19.85 -14.87 18.77
C ASP A 373 -20.76 -14.66 19.99
N GLU A 374 -21.03 -13.40 20.37
CA GLU A 374 -21.94 -13.06 21.46
C GLU A 374 -23.36 -13.56 21.17
N HIS A 375 -23.88 -13.32 19.96
CA HIS A 375 -25.22 -13.76 19.57
C HIS A 375 -25.34 -15.29 19.53
N ALA A 376 -24.29 -16.01 19.12
CA ALA A 376 -24.24 -17.47 19.15
C ALA A 376 -24.37 -18.01 20.56
N ILE A 377 -23.66 -17.39 21.51
CA ILE A 377 -23.73 -17.74 22.93
C ILE A 377 -25.12 -17.45 23.49
N GLU A 378 -25.68 -16.27 23.23
CA GLU A 378 -26.99 -15.85 23.77
C GLU A 378 -28.16 -16.68 23.22
N THR A 379 -28.10 -17.09 21.95
CA THR A 379 -29.22 -17.77 21.26
C THR A 379 -29.04 -19.27 21.10
N CYS A 380 -27.90 -19.82 21.52
CA CYS A 380 -27.50 -21.20 21.26
C CYS A 380 -27.56 -21.59 19.77
N THR A 381 -27.39 -20.62 18.86
CA THR A 381 -27.33 -20.86 17.41
C THR A 381 -25.90 -21.01 16.94
N THR A 382 -25.68 -21.71 15.83
CA THR A 382 -24.32 -21.89 15.31
C THR A 382 -23.81 -20.61 14.65
N TYR A 383 -22.50 -20.38 14.72
CA TYR A 383 -21.83 -19.27 14.03
C TYR A 383 -22.24 -19.17 12.55
N THR A 384 -22.27 -20.32 11.85
CA THR A 384 -22.61 -20.40 10.42
C THR A 384 -24.06 -19.99 10.14
N ASP A 385 -25.01 -20.34 11.01
CA ASP A 385 -26.42 -19.98 10.83
C ASP A 385 -26.67 -18.49 11.07
N ILE A 386 -25.92 -17.88 11.99
CA ILE A 386 -25.93 -16.43 12.21
C ILE A 386 -25.32 -15.73 11.01
N VAL A 387 -24.13 -16.14 10.54
CA VAL A 387 -23.50 -15.56 9.34
C VAL A 387 -24.45 -15.60 8.14
N ARG A 388 -25.13 -16.74 7.94
CA ARG A 388 -26.16 -16.88 6.91
C ARG A 388 -27.32 -15.91 7.12
N SER A 389 -27.81 -15.78 8.34
CA SER A 389 -28.88 -14.82 8.67
C SER A 389 -28.47 -13.36 8.47
N VAL A 390 -27.23 -12.98 8.84
CA VAL A 390 -26.68 -11.64 8.61
C VAL A 390 -26.61 -11.34 7.12
N LEU A 391 -26.30 -12.33 6.28
CA LEU A 391 -26.23 -12.20 4.82
C LEU A 391 -27.61 -12.10 4.16
N GLU A 392 -28.51 -13.02 4.49
CA GLU A 392 -29.76 -13.23 3.76
C GLU A 392 -30.90 -12.32 4.24
N LYS A 393 -30.94 -12.01 5.55
CA LYS A 393 -32.05 -11.26 6.15
C LYS A 393 -31.67 -9.78 6.28
N LYS A 394 -32.18 -8.95 5.38
CA LYS A 394 -31.96 -7.48 5.42
C LYS A 394 -32.31 -6.86 6.78
N SER A 395 -33.36 -7.37 7.43
CA SER A 395 -33.84 -6.94 8.75
C SER A 395 -33.12 -7.55 9.95
N PHE A 396 -32.12 -8.41 9.75
CA PHE A 396 -31.36 -8.99 10.86
C PHE A 396 -30.69 -7.90 11.70
N LYS A 397 -30.85 -8.01 13.02
CA LYS A 397 -30.25 -7.13 14.02
C LYS A 397 -29.70 -7.95 15.18
N PHE A 398 -28.53 -7.57 15.68
CA PHE A 398 -27.97 -8.09 16.93
C PHE A 398 -28.72 -7.50 18.12
N SER A 399 -29.11 -8.37 19.07
CA SER A 399 -29.84 -8.01 20.30
C SER A 399 -28.95 -7.53 21.45
N VAL A 400 -27.74 -7.05 21.15
CA VAL A 400 -26.76 -6.64 22.15
C VAL A 400 -27.14 -5.29 22.78
N SER A 401 -26.95 -5.13 24.09
CA SER A 401 -27.17 -3.84 24.76
C SER A 401 -26.12 -2.80 24.34
N LYS A 402 -26.44 -1.50 24.48
CA LYS A 402 -25.50 -0.42 24.15
C LYS A 402 -24.20 -0.50 24.96
N ASP A 403 -24.29 -0.80 26.25
CA ASP A 403 -23.11 -0.92 27.13
C ASP A 403 -22.25 -2.12 26.75
N ARG A 404 -22.87 -3.26 26.43
CA ARG A 404 -22.14 -4.45 25.97
C ARG A 404 -21.47 -4.19 24.63
N PHE A 405 -22.16 -3.54 23.69
CA PHE A 405 -21.56 -3.13 22.42
C PHE A 405 -20.34 -2.23 22.62
N ARG A 406 -20.41 -1.26 23.53
CA ARG A 406 -19.27 -0.37 23.85
C ARG A 406 -18.08 -1.16 24.41
N GLN A 407 -18.32 -2.13 25.29
CA GLN A 407 -17.24 -3.01 25.78
C GLN A 407 -16.59 -3.82 24.65
N LEU A 408 -17.40 -4.38 23.74
CA LEU A 408 -16.88 -5.10 22.57
C LEU A 408 -16.12 -4.17 21.62
N TYR A 409 -16.59 -2.93 21.46
CA TYR A 409 -15.92 -1.90 20.66
C TYR A 409 -14.54 -1.56 21.23
N ASP A 410 -14.44 -1.24 22.53
CA ASP A 410 -13.18 -0.89 23.16
C ASP A 410 -12.18 -2.06 23.07
N LYS A 411 -12.66 -3.29 23.30
CA LYS A 411 -11.86 -4.51 23.11
C LYS A 411 -11.38 -4.68 21.66
N ALA A 412 -12.26 -4.53 20.69
CA ALA A 412 -11.91 -4.66 19.27
C ALA A 412 -10.94 -3.54 18.84
N LEU A 413 -11.12 -2.32 19.34
CA LEU A 413 -10.25 -1.19 19.07
C LEU A 413 -8.84 -1.47 19.58
N ASP A 414 -8.70 -1.91 20.83
CA ASP A 414 -7.40 -2.24 21.40
C ASP A 414 -6.70 -3.40 20.66
N GLU A 415 -7.45 -4.44 20.29
CA GLU A 415 -6.92 -5.57 19.51
C GLU A 415 -6.44 -5.14 18.11
N MET A 416 -7.15 -4.23 17.44
CA MET A 416 -6.86 -3.82 16.06
C MET A 416 -5.84 -2.69 15.97
N LEU A 417 -5.82 -1.75 16.93
CA LEU A 417 -4.89 -0.61 16.93
C LEU A 417 -3.44 -1.07 16.84
N GLY A 418 -3.04 -1.99 17.71
CA GLY A 418 -1.66 -2.49 17.73
C GLY A 418 -1.22 -3.06 16.37
N ARG A 419 -2.10 -3.81 15.70
CA ARG A 419 -1.81 -4.44 14.40
C ARG A 419 -1.75 -3.41 13.28
N VAL A 420 -2.78 -2.59 13.16
CA VAL A 420 -2.90 -1.61 12.07
C VAL A 420 -1.80 -0.56 12.14
N ILE A 421 -1.46 -0.09 13.35
CA ILE A 421 -0.35 0.84 13.56
C ILE A 421 0.96 0.19 13.13
N THR A 422 1.19 -1.06 13.52
CA THR A 422 2.41 -1.78 13.14
C THR A 422 2.51 -1.88 11.63
N ASP A 423 1.44 -2.33 10.96
CA ASP A 423 1.39 -2.42 9.50
C ASP A 423 1.63 -1.08 8.81
N GLU A 424 0.94 -0.02 9.23
CA GLU A 424 1.07 1.32 8.64
C GLU A 424 2.47 1.88 8.83
N VAL A 425 3.05 1.71 10.01
CA VAL A 425 4.37 2.25 10.34
C VAL A 425 5.45 1.49 9.57
N TYR A 426 5.35 0.16 9.47
CA TYR A 426 6.28 -0.60 8.64
C TYR A 426 6.13 -0.27 7.15
N ASP A 427 4.90 -0.11 6.67
CA ASP A 427 4.63 0.36 5.31
C ASP A 427 5.29 1.72 5.06
N TYR A 428 5.15 2.67 6.00
CA TYR A 428 5.80 3.97 5.95
C TYR A 428 7.34 3.86 5.88
N VAL A 429 7.98 3.18 6.83
CA VAL A 429 9.45 3.14 6.91
C VAL A 429 10.07 2.39 5.73
N TRP A 430 9.41 1.35 5.24
CA TRP A 430 9.87 0.61 4.06
C TRP A 430 9.73 1.43 2.77
N ARG A 431 8.64 2.20 2.60
CA ARG A 431 8.54 3.15 1.47
C ARG A 431 9.64 4.20 1.50
N VAL A 432 9.84 4.82 2.66
CA VAL A 432 10.90 5.81 2.85
C VAL A 432 12.26 5.20 2.56
N SER A 433 12.50 3.97 3.00
CA SER A 433 13.75 3.26 2.73
C SER A 433 13.93 2.96 1.24
N CYS A 434 12.90 2.43 0.55
CA CYS A 434 12.93 2.21 -0.90
C CYS A 434 13.17 3.52 -1.65
N GLY A 435 12.44 4.59 -1.30
CA GLY A 435 12.61 5.90 -1.92
C GLY A 435 14.01 6.46 -1.71
N ALA A 436 14.57 6.36 -0.51
CA ALA A 436 15.95 6.76 -0.23
C ALA A 436 16.96 5.96 -1.06
N ILE A 437 16.74 4.65 -1.26
CA ILE A 437 17.57 3.81 -2.13
C ILE A 437 17.48 4.31 -3.58
N VAL A 438 16.28 4.50 -4.12
CA VAL A 438 16.07 5.05 -5.48
C VAL A 438 16.80 6.39 -5.64
N ARG A 439 16.61 7.31 -4.68
CA ARG A 439 17.26 8.63 -4.69
C ARG A 439 18.79 8.51 -4.76
N LEU A 440 19.38 7.57 -4.03
CA LEU A 440 20.83 7.36 -4.11
C LEU A 440 21.29 6.93 -5.50
N TYR A 441 20.53 6.08 -6.19
CA TYR A 441 20.82 5.69 -7.58
C TYR A 441 20.66 6.88 -8.55
N GLU A 442 19.57 7.64 -8.44
CA GLU A 442 19.30 8.82 -9.26
C GLU A 442 20.38 9.90 -9.11
N MET A 443 20.69 10.26 -7.86
CA MET A 443 21.71 11.27 -7.57
C MET A 443 23.09 10.80 -8.05
N SER A 444 23.38 9.51 -7.93
CA SER A 444 24.61 8.91 -8.47
C SER A 444 24.70 9.07 -10.00
N ALA A 445 23.63 8.72 -10.71
CA ALA A 445 23.57 8.84 -12.17
C ALA A 445 23.75 10.31 -12.62
N ALA A 446 23.11 11.25 -11.92
CA ALA A 446 23.26 12.69 -12.18
C ALA A 446 24.71 13.17 -12.00
N VAL A 447 25.38 12.74 -10.92
CA VAL A 447 26.81 13.06 -10.68
C VAL A 447 27.70 12.52 -11.81
N VAL A 448 27.44 11.30 -12.28
CA VAL A 448 28.21 10.70 -13.39
C VAL A 448 28.00 11.50 -14.68
N SER A 449 26.76 11.86 -15.02
CA SER A 449 26.46 12.67 -16.20
C SER A 449 27.17 14.03 -16.17
N CYS A 450 27.07 14.77 -15.06
CA CYS A 450 27.70 16.07 -14.91
C CYS A 450 29.23 16.03 -15.09
N ILE A 451 29.87 14.95 -14.67
CA ILE A 451 31.33 14.80 -14.83
C ILE A 451 31.67 14.49 -16.29
N SER A 452 30.92 13.61 -16.95
CA SER A 452 31.11 13.30 -18.37
C SER A 452 30.91 14.53 -19.25
N ASP A 453 29.91 15.36 -18.95
CA ASP A 453 29.64 16.61 -19.67
C ASP A 453 30.74 17.65 -19.46
N ALA A 454 31.29 17.74 -18.25
CA ALA A 454 32.41 18.62 -17.97
C ALA A 454 33.69 18.18 -18.70
N SER A 455 33.96 16.87 -18.76
CA SER A 455 35.11 16.31 -19.46
C SER A 455 35.02 16.46 -20.98
N THR A 456 33.83 16.34 -21.58
CA THR A 456 33.63 16.57 -23.01
C THR A 456 33.77 18.04 -23.38
N ARG A 457 33.25 18.96 -22.55
CA ARG A 457 33.41 20.41 -22.78
C ARG A 457 34.85 20.90 -22.63
N SER A 458 35.64 20.31 -21.73
CA SER A 458 37.06 20.70 -21.57
C SER A 458 37.97 20.25 -22.72
N LEU A 459 37.49 19.34 -23.59
CA LEU A 459 38.23 18.87 -24.76
C LEU A 459 37.85 19.65 -26.03
N SER A 460 36.71 20.36 -26.03
CA SER A 460 36.19 21.07 -27.21
C SER A 460 36.52 22.57 -27.26
N ASP A 461 37.12 23.17 -26.22
CA ASP A 461 37.53 24.58 -26.28
C ASP A 461 38.65 24.92 -25.26
N PRO A 462 39.89 25.27 -25.68
CA PRO A 462 40.95 25.69 -24.76
C PRO A 462 40.75 27.12 -24.21
N SER A 463 39.69 27.83 -24.60
CA SER A 463 39.65 29.31 -24.52
C SER A 463 38.62 29.89 -23.56
N THR A 464 37.74 29.11 -22.93
CA THR A 464 36.63 29.69 -22.14
C THR A 464 36.79 29.45 -20.64
N GLN A 465 36.98 30.54 -19.90
CA GLN A 465 37.04 30.55 -18.44
C GLN A 465 35.78 29.95 -17.80
N LEU A 466 36.00 29.14 -16.77
CA LEU A 466 35.00 28.50 -15.91
C LEU A 466 33.97 29.51 -15.37
N SER A 467 32.75 29.43 -15.87
CA SER A 467 31.54 29.82 -15.15
C SER A 467 30.60 28.62 -15.13
N CYS A 468 30.37 28.04 -13.95
CA CYS A 468 29.33 27.04 -13.77
C CYS A 468 27.97 27.72 -14.03
N PRO A 469 27.16 27.28 -15.01
CA PRO A 469 25.82 27.82 -15.16
C PRO A 469 24.96 27.28 -14.01
N GLY A 470 24.59 28.17 -13.11
CA GLY A 470 23.52 27.94 -12.16
C GLY A 470 22.23 27.65 -12.92
N LEU A 471 21.54 26.59 -12.49
CA LEU A 471 20.17 26.28 -12.89
C LEU A 471 19.29 27.47 -12.49
N ASN A 472 18.88 28.26 -13.49
CA ASN A 472 17.96 29.36 -13.34
C ASN A 472 16.61 28.92 -13.94
N PRO A 473 15.60 28.54 -13.14
CA PRO A 473 14.27 28.24 -13.66
C PRO A 473 13.45 29.54 -13.66
N SER A 474 13.60 30.37 -14.68
CA SER A 474 12.78 31.57 -14.86
C SER A 474 12.73 31.96 -16.33
N SER A 475 11.73 31.49 -17.06
CA SER A 475 10.95 32.30 -18.02
C SER A 475 10.03 31.41 -18.85
N GLY A 476 8.74 31.58 -18.63
CA GLY A 476 7.70 30.91 -19.37
C GLY A 476 6.43 30.96 -18.57
N LEU A 477 5.80 32.15 -18.55
CA LEU A 477 4.35 32.37 -18.59
C LEU A 477 4.10 33.86 -18.34
N ASN A 478 3.84 34.58 -19.43
CA ASN A 478 3.22 35.89 -19.42
C ASN A 478 1.71 35.65 -19.58
N PRO A 479 0.85 36.05 -18.64
CA PRO A 479 -0.53 36.36 -18.94
C PRO A 479 -0.73 37.87 -18.78
N SER A 480 -0.68 38.58 -19.91
CA SER A 480 -1.22 39.95 -19.97
C SER A 480 -2.73 39.86 -19.84
N SER A 481 -3.20 40.31 -18.69
CA SER A 481 -4.59 40.65 -18.40
C SER A 481 -5.02 41.87 -19.23
N GLY A 482 -6.17 41.75 -19.89
CA GLY A 482 -6.89 42.85 -20.52
C GLY A 482 -8.38 42.72 -20.23
N LEU A 483 -8.85 43.51 -19.25
CA LEU A 483 -10.25 43.69 -18.90
C LEU A 483 -10.98 44.49 -19.98
N ASN A 484 -12.16 44.03 -20.41
CA ASN A 484 -13.40 44.82 -20.40
C ASN A 484 -14.62 44.03 -20.91
N PRO A 485 -15.76 44.03 -20.21
CA PRO A 485 -17.05 43.67 -20.78
C PRO A 485 -17.75 44.94 -21.30
N SER A 486 -18.06 44.96 -22.59
CA SER A 486 -18.96 45.95 -23.19
C SER A 486 -20.37 45.40 -23.22
N SER A 487 -21.26 46.12 -22.54
CA SER A 487 -22.70 46.12 -22.67
C SER A 487 -23.19 46.15 -24.12
N GLY A 488 -24.25 45.40 -24.42
CA GLY A 488 -25.04 45.54 -25.65
C GLY A 488 -26.45 45.01 -25.46
N LEU A 489 -27.40 45.91 -25.18
CA LEU A 489 -28.84 45.69 -25.21
C LEU A 489 -29.36 45.74 -26.67
N GLY A 490 -30.24 44.78 -27.00
CA GLY A 490 -31.40 44.94 -27.90
C GLY A 490 -31.19 44.77 -29.40
N PRO A 491 -32.29 44.60 -30.18
CA PRO A 491 -33.70 44.56 -29.81
C PRO A 491 -34.30 43.17 -29.61
#